data_AF-A0A383CGH8-F1
#
_entry.id   AF-A0A383CGH8-F1
#
_cell.length_a   1.000
_cell.length_b   1.000
_cell.length_c   1.000
_cell.angle_alpha   90.00
_cell.angle_beta   90.00
_cell.angle_gamma   90.00
#
_symmetry.space_group_name_H-M   'P 1'
#
loop_
_entity.id
_entity.type
_entity.pdbx_description
1 polymer ?
#
loop_
_entity_poly.entity_id
_entity_poly.type
_entity_poly.pdbx_seq_one_letter_code
_entity_poly.pdbx_strand_id
1 'polypeptide(L)'
;VRRWAAVILASLMLTVPVAPAASAQIGQPDIIQEHWYHSYATLTLDVNAWANDYPEIVNLTVVGQTEMGRNLWMLQISDWQCLSFNNGFPGCEHYKPFSYERKEVVYIDGGHHGNEHLGTELAFLVAEHY
;
A
#
# COMPACT_ATOMS: atom_id res chain seq x y z
N VAL A 1 -45.11 8.68 -11.18
CA VAL A 1 -44.26 8.72 -9.96
C VAL A 1 -43.09 7.73 -10.03
N ARG A 2 -43.32 6.42 -10.20
CA ARG A 2 -42.28 5.37 -10.22
C ARG A 2 -41.16 5.51 -11.29
N ARG A 3 -41.49 5.97 -12.50
CA ARG A 3 -40.52 6.20 -13.59
C ARG A 3 -39.59 7.39 -13.35
N TRP A 4 -40.11 8.43 -12.68
CA TRP A 4 -39.35 9.63 -12.36
C TRP A 4 -38.37 9.38 -11.20
N ALA A 5 -38.76 8.58 -10.22
CA ALA A 5 -37.89 8.15 -9.13
C ALA A 5 -36.67 7.35 -9.61
N ALA A 6 -36.84 6.46 -10.61
CA ALA A 6 -35.74 5.69 -11.19
C ALA A 6 -34.74 6.56 -11.98
N VAL A 7 -35.24 7.57 -12.70
CA VAL A 7 -34.40 8.53 -13.43
C VAL A 7 -33.63 9.44 -12.48
N ILE A 8 -34.25 9.87 -11.37
CA ILE A 8 -33.58 10.63 -10.31
C ILE A 8 -32.49 9.78 -9.63
N LEU A 9 -32.76 8.51 -9.30
CA LEU A 9 -31.73 7.63 -8.73
C LEU A 9 -30.55 7.38 -9.68
N ALA A 10 -30.83 7.16 -10.97
CA ALA A 10 -29.79 6.92 -11.97
C ALA A 10 -28.95 8.18 -12.25
N SER A 11 -29.56 9.37 -12.19
CA SER A 11 -28.84 10.64 -12.35
C SER A 11 -28.01 11.02 -11.11
N LEU A 12 -28.41 10.60 -9.90
CA LEU A 12 -27.61 10.76 -8.68
C LEU A 12 -26.34 9.88 -8.69
N MET A 13 -26.33 8.76 -9.41
CA MET A 13 -25.13 7.91 -9.54
C MET A 13 -24.12 8.42 -10.59
N LEU A 14 -24.52 9.32 -11.48
CA LEU A 14 -23.66 9.89 -12.53
C LEU A 14 -22.84 11.10 -12.07
N THR A 15 -23.06 11.60 -10.85
CA THR A 15 -22.38 12.77 -10.30
C THR A 15 -21.57 12.43 -9.06
N VAL A 16 -20.89 11.28 -9.04
CA VAL A 16 -19.83 11.07 -8.05
C VAL A 16 -18.62 11.87 -8.54
N PRO A 17 -18.24 12.98 -7.90
CA PRO A 17 -16.96 13.59 -8.21
C PRO A 17 -15.90 12.54 -7.85
N VAL A 18 -15.10 12.14 -8.84
CA VAL A 18 -13.83 11.46 -8.56
C VAL A 18 -12.99 12.51 -7.85
N ALA A 19 -13.09 12.54 -6.52
CA ALA A 19 -12.18 13.33 -5.72
C ALA A 19 -10.77 12.84 -6.06
N PRO A 20 -9.80 13.73 -6.30
CA PRO A 20 -8.41 13.30 -6.39
C PRO A 20 -8.12 12.47 -5.13
N ALA A 21 -7.45 11.33 -5.29
CA ALA A 21 -6.96 10.57 -4.16
C ALA A 21 -6.13 11.53 -3.31
N ALA A 22 -6.63 11.86 -2.13
CA ALA A 22 -5.90 12.72 -1.22
C ALA A 22 -4.71 11.90 -0.72
N SER A 23 -3.51 12.25 -1.18
CA SER A 23 -2.27 11.72 -0.61
C SER A 23 -2.09 12.31 0.78
N ALA A 24 -1.83 11.47 1.78
CA ALA A 24 -1.52 11.95 3.12
C ALA A 24 -0.07 12.48 3.23
N GLN A 25 0.76 12.24 2.21
CA GLN A 25 2.04 12.95 2.03
C GLN A 25 1.86 14.46 1.87
N ILE A 26 0.67 14.98 1.53
CA ILE A 26 0.37 16.42 1.57
C ILE A 26 0.34 16.87 3.05
N GLY A 27 1.50 17.22 3.57
CA GLY A 27 1.70 17.61 4.97
C GLY A 27 2.68 16.72 5.73
N GLN A 28 3.15 15.62 5.14
CA GLN A 28 4.30 14.89 5.67
C GLN A 28 5.53 15.79 5.55
N PRO A 29 6.26 16.04 6.66
CA PRO A 29 7.46 16.86 6.61
C PRO A 29 8.63 16.11 5.96
N ASP A 30 9.69 16.86 5.63
CA ASP A 30 10.95 16.27 5.15
C ASP A 30 11.47 15.20 6.14
N ILE A 31 12.25 14.24 5.64
CA ILE A 31 12.72 13.05 6.37
C ILE A 31 13.46 13.38 7.68
N ILE A 32 14.00 14.60 7.80
CA ILE A 32 14.73 15.09 8.98
C ILE A 32 13.79 15.56 10.11
N GLN A 33 12.47 15.65 9.89
CA GLN A 33 11.55 16.08 10.93
C GLN A 33 11.06 14.90 11.81
N GLU A 34 11.70 14.75 12.97
CA GLU A 34 11.53 13.64 13.91
C GLU A 34 10.23 13.67 14.73
N HIS A 35 9.42 14.74 14.64
CA HIS A 35 8.26 14.95 15.51
C HIS A 35 6.90 14.81 14.82
N TRP A 36 6.85 14.14 13.68
CA TRP A 36 5.61 13.86 12.98
C TRP A 36 5.41 12.34 12.87
N TYR A 37 4.19 11.90 13.11
CA TYR A 37 3.83 10.47 13.16
C TYR A 37 2.57 10.24 12.35
N HIS A 38 2.53 9.14 11.62
CA HIS A 38 1.32 8.74 10.91
C HIS A 38 0.24 8.32 11.89
N SER A 39 -0.95 8.88 11.70
CA SER A 39 -2.17 8.25 12.20
C SER A 39 -2.48 6.99 11.37
N TYR A 40 -3.33 6.12 11.90
CA TYR A 40 -3.87 4.99 11.11
C TYR A 40 -4.49 5.46 9.78
N ALA A 41 -5.19 6.62 9.79
CA ALA A 41 -5.84 7.14 8.60
C ALA A 41 -4.84 7.64 7.55
N THR A 42 -3.82 8.39 7.96
CA THR A 42 -2.77 8.88 7.04
C THR A 42 -1.95 7.72 6.50
N LEU A 43 -1.53 6.77 7.37
CA LEU A 43 -0.86 5.55 6.94
C LEU A 43 -1.70 4.76 5.93
N THR A 44 -3.02 4.65 6.15
CA THR A 44 -3.94 3.99 5.21
C THR A 44 -3.90 4.65 3.84
N LEU A 45 -3.96 5.98 3.80
CA LEU A 45 -3.97 6.73 2.54
C LEU A 45 -2.68 6.50 1.76
N ASP A 46 -1.53 6.60 2.41
CA ASP A 46 -0.23 6.51 1.74
C ASP A 46 0.07 5.11 1.20
N VAL A 47 -0.15 4.06 2.00
CA VAL A 47 0.09 2.68 1.52
C VAL A 47 -0.83 2.30 0.35
N ASN A 48 -2.08 2.79 0.35
CA ASN A 48 -3.00 2.58 -0.77
C ASN A 48 -2.61 3.43 -1.99
N ALA A 49 -2.14 4.66 -1.78
CA ALA A 49 -1.64 5.50 -2.87
C ALA A 49 -0.45 4.82 -3.56
N TRP A 50 0.52 4.31 -2.81
CA TRP A 50 1.68 3.60 -3.38
C TRP A 50 1.29 2.36 -4.18
N ALA A 51 0.32 1.58 -3.71
CA ALA A 51 -0.18 0.43 -4.44
C ALA A 51 -0.90 0.81 -5.75
N ASN A 52 -1.52 2.00 -5.81
CA ASN A 52 -2.18 2.51 -7.00
C ASN A 52 -1.19 3.16 -7.98
N ASP A 53 -0.20 3.88 -7.47
CA ASP A 53 0.74 4.68 -8.25
C ASP A 53 1.89 3.84 -8.80
N TYR A 54 2.29 2.77 -8.09
CA TYR A 54 3.40 1.87 -8.45
C TYR A 54 3.00 0.38 -8.47
N PRO A 55 1.91 -0.01 -9.18
CA PRO A 55 1.40 -1.39 -9.16
C PRO A 55 2.38 -2.42 -9.75
N GLU A 56 3.40 -1.98 -10.50
CA GLU A 56 4.43 -2.82 -11.09
C GLU A 56 5.49 -3.31 -10.11
N ILE A 57 5.61 -2.68 -8.93
CA ILE A 57 6.56 -3.06 -7.88
C ILE A 57 5.93 -3.19 -6.48
N VAL A 58 4.81 -2.53 -6.22
CA VAL A 58 4.13 -2.57 -4.91
C VAL A 58 2.98 -3.57 -4.93
N ASN A 59 3.02 -4.52 -3.99
CA ASN A 59 1.90 -5.40 -3.68
C ASN A 59 1.44 -5.17 -2.23
N LEU A 60 0.33 -4.45 -2.06
CA LEU A 60 -0.30 -4.20 -0.77
C LEU A 60 -1.33 -5.29 -0.45
N THR A 61 -1.17 -5.94 0.70
CA THR A 61 -2.11 -6.96 1.18
C THR A 61 -2.58 -6.64 2.59
N VAL A 62 -3.83 -7.02 2.90
CA VAL A 62 -4.33 -7.06 4.27
C VAL A 62 -4.07 -8.46 4.82
N VAL A 63 -3.14 -8.57 5.76
CA VAL A 63 -2.72 -9.86 6.36
C VAL A 63 -3.51 -10.23 7.60
N GLY A 64 -4.40 -9.35 8.05
CA GLY A 64 -5.29 -9.58 9.17
C GLY A 64 -6.02 -8.31 9.59
N GLN A 65 -6.76 -8.40 10.69
CA GLN A 65 -7.39 -7.27 11.34
C GLN A 65 -7.10 -7.30 12.84
N THR A 66 -7.00 -6.13 13.45
CA THR A 66 -7.00 -6.01 14.91
C THR A 66 -8.37 -6.38 15.48
N GLU A 67 -8.44 -6.56 16.80
CA GLU A 67 -9.71 -6.83 17.50
C GLU A 67 -10.78 -5.75 17.22
N MET A 68 -10.36 -4.48 17.13
CA MET A 68 -11.25 -3.35 16.81
C MET A 68 -11.44 -3.12 15.30
N GLY A 69 -11.06 -4.07 14.45
CA GLY A 69 -11.35 -4.04 13.01
C GLY A 69 -10.45 -3.14 12.17
N ARG A 70 -9.26 -2.76 12.66
CA ARG A 70 -8.25 -2.07 11.84
C ARG A 70 -7.50 -3.08 10.98
N ASN A 71 -7.28 -2.79 9.71
CA ASN A 71 -6.50 -3.64 8.82
C ASN A 71 -5.02 -3.67 9.26
N LEU A 72 -4.42 -4.85 9.17
CA LEU A 72 -2.98 -5.04 9.27
C LEU A 72 -2.45 -5.16 7.86
N TRP A 73 -1.64 -4.19 7.43
CA TRP A 73 -1.11 -4.16 6.07
C TRP A 73 0.27 -4.79 5.99
N MET A 74 0.51 -5.47 4.87
CA MET A 74 1.84 -5.88 4.43
C MET A 74 2.07 -5.31 3.04
N LEU A 75 3.09 -4.48 2.92
CA LEU A 75 3.58 -3.95 1.65
C LEU A 75 4.77 -4.80 1.21
N GLN A 76 4.67 -5.44 0.05
CA GLN A 76 5.82 -6.08 -0.59
C GLN A 76 6.30 -5.19 -1.72
N ILE A 77 7.60 -4.89 -1.76
CA ILE A 77 8.25 -4.13 -2.82
C ILE A 77 9.23 -5.07 -3.51
N SER A 78 9.04 -5.33 -4.81
CA SER A 78 9.94 -6.18 -5.59
C SER A 78 9.79 -5.91 -7.09
N ASP A 79 10.81 -6.24 -7.87
CA ASP A 79 10.69 -6.37 -9.32
C ASP A 79 9.93 -7.66 -9.68
N TRP A 80 8.61 -7.62 -9.83
CA TRP A 80 7.81 -8.84 -10.06
C TRP A 80 7.99 -9.50 -11.44
N GLN A 81 8.99 -9.06 -12.22
CA GLN A 81 9.23 -9.54 -13.56
C GLN A 81 9.81 -10.96 -13.55
N CYS A 82 9.16 -11.85 -14.28
CA CYS A 82 9.76 -13.11 -14.68
C CYS A 82 10.64 -12.88 -15.90
N LEU A 83 11.94 -13.16 -15.79
CA LEU A 83 12.91 -12.93 -16.86
C LEU A 83 13.62 -14.22 -17.26
N SER A 84 14.01 -14.28 -18.54
CA SER A 84 14.83 -15.36 -19.11
C SER A 84 14.20 -16.76 -18.93
N PHE A 85 14.98 -17.75 -18.53
CA PHE A 85 14.57 -19.14 -18.33
C PHE A 85 13.55 -19.35 -17.22
N ASN A 86 13.29 -18.36 -16.38
CA ASN A 86 12.22 -18.43 -15.38
C ASN A 86 10.84 -18.06 -15.99
N ASN A 87 10.77 -17.56 -17.23
CA ASN A 87 9.50 -17.23 -17.86
C ASN A 87 8.59 -18.45 -18.03
N GLY A 88 7.38 -18.37 -17.48
CA GLY A 88 6.38 -19.45 -17.52
C GLY A 88 6.50 -20.47 -16.39
N PHE A 89 7.48 -20.36 -15.49
CA PHE A 89 7.56 -21.16 -14.28
C PHE A 89 6.68 -20.54 -13.17
N PRO A 90 5.78 -21.28 -12.52
CA PRO A 90 4.97 -20.73 -11.42
C PRO A 90 5.85 -20.22 -10.26
N GLY A 91 5.66 -18.98 -9.84
CA GLY A 91 6.46 -18.35 -8.77
C GLY A 91 7.82 -17.82 -9.25
N CYS A 92 8.02 -17.66 -10.56
CA CYS A 92 9.23 -17.11 -11.15
C CYS A 92 9.60 -15.70 -10.66
N GLU A 93 8.62 -14.92 -10.22
CA GLU A 93 8.76 -13.58 -9.64
C GLU A 93 9.58 -13.57 -8.34
N HIS A 94 9.79 -14.73 -7.71
CA HIS A 94 10.60 -14.88 -6.50
C HIS A 94 12.05 -15.29 -6.77
N TYR A 95 12.49 -15.32 -8.03
CA TYR A 95 13.85 -15.71 -8.44
C TYR A 95 14.61 -14.54 -9.05
N LYS A 96 15.94 -14.53 -8.86
CA LYS A 96 16.81 -13.51 -9.46
C LYS A 96 16.80 -13.63 -10.99
N PRO A 97 16.90 -12.51 -11.73
CA PRO A 97 17.04 -12.55 -13.19
C PRO A 97 18.24 -13.41 -13.59
N PHE A 98 18.06 -14.26 -14.60
CA PHE A 98 19.13 -15.13 -15.11
C PHE A 98 19.76 -16.05 -14.05
N SER A 99 19.00 -16.46 -13.04
CA SER A 99 19.41 -17.46 -12.03
C SER A 99 18.23 -18.30 -11.52
N TYR A 100 18.52 -19.49 -10.99
CA TYR A 100 17.56 -20.30 -10.22
C TYR A 100 17.66 -20.03 -8.71
N GLU A 101 18.38 -18.99 -8.31
CA GLU A 101 18.47 -18.54 -6.93
C GLU A 101 17.24 -17.69 -6.57
N ARG A 102 16.68 -17.91 -5.39
CA ARG A 102 15.58 -17.07 -4.89
C ARG A 102 16.10 -15.68 -4.52
N LYS A 103 15.26 -14.67 -4.71
CA LYS A 103 15.51 -13.33 -4.18
C LYS A 103 15.61 -13.39 -2.66
N GLU A 104 16.54 -12.62 -2.12
CA GLU A 104 16.61 -12.37 -0.70
C GLU A 104 15.34 -11.63 -0.25
N VAL A 105 14.87 -11.96 0.96
CA VAL A 105 13.71 -11.31 1.56
C VAL A 105 14.15 -10.65 2.85
N VAL A 106 13.90 -9.35 2.95
CA VAL A 106 14.09 -8.58 4.18
C VAL A 106 12.70 -8.25 4.72
N TYR A 107 12.42 -8.67 5.95
CA TYR A 107 11.17 -8.37 6.63
C TYR A 107 11.41 -7.26 7.66
N ILE A 108 10.61 -6.20 7.57
CA ILE A 108 10.66 -5.05 8.47
C ILE A 108 9.23 -4.81 8.95
N ASP A 109 9.05 -4.80 10.27
CA ASP A 109 7.78 -4.46 10.92
C ASP A 109 7.95 -3.28 11.87
N GLY A 110 6.81 -2.66 12.18
CA GLY A 110 6.69 -1.59 13.15
C GLY A 110 5.35 -1.63 13.85
N GLY A 111 5.28 -1.09 15.06
CA GLY A 111 4.04 -0.95 15.80
C GLY A 111 3.52 -2.21 16.50
N HIS A 112 4.35 -3.24 16.70
CA HIS A 112 3.97 -4.40 17.51
C HIS A 112 3.69 -4.01 18.98
N HIS A 113 4.41 -3.01 19.50
CA HIS A 113 4.02 -2.26 20.69
C HIS A 113 3.41 -0.91 20.27
N GLY A 114 2.14 -0.68 20.63
CA GLY A 114 1.40 0.50 20.18
C GLY A 114 1.90 1.86 20.69
N ASN A 115 2.82 1.86 21.66
CA ASN A 115 3.46 3.04 22.23
C ASN A 115 4.92 3.25 21.73
N GLU A 116 5.42 2.41 20.82
CA GLU A 116 6.76 2.50 20.24
C GLU A 116 6.68 3.08 18.81
N HIS A 117 6.26 4.35 18.72
CA HIS A 117 5.92 4.99 17.45
C HIS A 117 7.08 5.03 16.44
N LEU A 118 8.33 5.11 16.91
CA LEU A 118 9.51 5.14 16.05
C LEU A 118 9.67 3.87 15.21
N GLY A 119 9.23 2.70 15.71
CA GLY A 119 9.28 1.47 14.93
C GLY A 119 8.33 1.51 13.73
N THR A 120 7.13 2.08 13.91
CA THR A 120 6.16 2.28 12.82
C THR A 120 6.69 3.23 11.77
N GLU A 121 7.23 4.39 12.18
CA GLU A 121 7.76 5.37 11.24
C GLU A 121 9.02 4.87 10.52
N LEU A 122 9.88 4.09 11.18
CA LEU A 122 11.04 3.49 10.52
C LEU A 122 10.61 2.52 9.42
N ALA A 123 9.66 1.63 9.70
CA ALA A 123 9.14 0.71 8.69
C ALA A 123 8.50 1.45 7.51
N PHE A 124 7.76 2.52 7.79
CA PHE A 124 7.19 3.40 6.78
C PHE A 124 8.26 4.08 5.92
N LEU A 125 9.23 4.76 6.54
CA LEU A 125 10.28 5.50 5.84
C LEU A 125 11.17 4.60 4.99
N VAL A 126 11.45 3.38 5.47
CA VAL A 126 12.15 2.38 4.66
C VAL A 126 11.35 2.04 3.41
N ALA A 127 10.04 1.83 3.52
CA ALA A 127 9.20 1.53 2.35
C ALA A 127 9.09 2.72 1.37
N GLU A 128 9.01 3.95 1.89
CA GLU A 128 8.90 5.17 1.07
C GLU A 128 10.16 5.45 0.24
N HIS A 129 11.34 5.06 0.76
CA HIS A 129 12.65 5.42 0.18
C HIS A 129 13.44 4.21 -0.37
N TYR A 130 12.83 3.03 -0.47
CA TYR A 130 13.46 1.84 -1.07
C TYR A 130 13.47 1.91 -2.59
#